data_AF-A0A286RDJ0-F1
#
_entry.id   AF-A0A286RDJ0-F1
#
_cell.length_a   1.000
_cell.length_b   1.000
_cell.length_c   1.000
_cell.angle_alpha   90.00
_cell.angle_beta   90.00
_cell.angle_gamma   90.00
#
_symmetry.space_group_name_H-M   'P 1'
#
loop_
_entity.id
_entity.type
_entity.pdbx_description
1 polymer ?
#
loop_
_entity_poly.entity_id
_entity_poly.type
_entity_poly.pdbx_seq_one_letter_code
_entity_poly.pdbx_strand_id
1 'polypeptide(L)'
;MPLIRRVPKRGFNNARFAPRIAEVNVEVLEKLFADGSEVNPEVLKERGVIKGAFDEVKILGDGELTKKLVVAAHRFSRSAKEKIEKAGGQAVVLPGKTPVEEKKKQKKAATT
;
A
#
# COMPACT_ATOMS: atom_id res chain seq x y z
N MET A 1 31.91 25.08 -19.14
CA MET A 1 31.69 24.26 -17.93
C MET A 1 30.70 23.14 -18.23
N PRO A 2 30.95 21.90 -17.78
CA PRO A 2 30.04 20.76 -17.94
C PRO A 2 28.66 21.02 -17.30
N LEU A 3 27.59 20.54 -17.93
CA LEU A 3 26.20 20.82 -17.54
C LEU A 3 25.86 20.34 -16.12
N ILE A 4 26.44 19.20 -15.71
CA ILE A 4 26.31 18.63 -14.35
C ILE A 4 26.83 19.56 -13.24
N ARG A 5 27.72 20.51 -13.56
CA ARG A 5 28.26 21.50 -12.61
C ARG A 5 27.53 22.84 -12.65
N ARG A 6 26.66 23.05 -13.64
CA ARG A 6 25.87 24.28 -13.82
C ARG A 6 24.50 24.19 -13.15
N VAL A 7 23.96 22.98 -12.99
CA VAL A 7 22.65 22.76 -12.36
C VAL A 7 22.83 22.60 -10.84
N PRO A 8 22.08 23.34 -10.00
CA PRO A 8 22.15 23.17 -8.55
C PRO A 8 21.62 21.80 -8.13
N LYS A 9 22.33 21.14 -7.21
CA LYS A 9 21.89 19.84 -6.65
C LYS A 9 20.73 20.08 -5.69
N ARG A 10 19.64 19.30 -5.83
CA ARG A 10 18.46 19.40 -4.96
C ARG A 10 18.52 18.39 -3.82
N GLY A 11 18.86 18.87 -2.62
CA GLY A 11 18.76 18.12 -1.37
C GLY A 11 19.52 16.78 -1.34
N PHE A 12 19.13 15.92 -0.38
CA PHE A 12 19.58 14.53 -0.27
C PHE A 12 18.40 13.57 -0.49
N ASN A 13 18.68 12.32 -0.88
CA ASN A 13 17.67 11.28 -1.14
C ASN A 13 17.70 10.20 -0.06
N ASN A 14 16.53 9.77 0.43
CA ASN A 14 16.35 8.69 1.40
C ASN A 14 16.07 7.31 0.75
N ALA A 15 16.57 7.06 -0.47
CA ALA A 15 16.24 5.86 -1.24
C ALA A 15 16.57 4.52 -0.56
N ARG A 16 17.56 4.49 0.34
CA ARG A 16 18.01 3.27 1.03
C ARG A 16 17.08 2.85 2.18
N PHE A 17 16.44 3.81 2.86
CA PHE A 17 15.62 3.53 4.05
C PHE A 17 14.12 3.68 3.79
N ALA A 18 13.73 4.22 2.63
CA ALA A 18 12.33 4.33 2.25
C ALA A 18 11.71 2.93 2.05
N PRO A 19 10.52 2.66 2.63
CA PRO A 19 9.83 1.39 2.41
C PRO A 19 9.40 1.29 0.95
N ARG A 20 9.58 0.11 0.36
CA ARG A 20 9.07 -0.19 -0.99
C ARG A 20 7.60 -0.56 -0.89
N ILE A 21 6.74 0.32 -1.37
CA ILE A 21 5.29 0.13 -1.32
C ILE A 21 4.84 -0.37 -2.69
N ALA A 22 4.19 -1.53 -2.73
CA ALA A 22 3.45 -1.98 -3.89
C ALA A 22 2.08 -1.28 -3.92
N GLU A 23 1.78 -0.63 -5.02
CA GLU A 23 0.53 0.09 -5.24
C GLU A 23 -0.39 -0.70 -6.17
N VAL A 24 -1.66 -0.86 -5.77
CA VAL A 24 -2.67 -1.57 -6.54
C VAL A 24 -3.94 -0.73 -6.60
N ASN A 25 -4.45 -0.51 -7.81
CA ASN A 25 -5.70 0.21 -8.04
C ASN A 25 -6.91 -0.73 -7.97
N VAL A 26 -8.06 -0.19 -7.56
CA VAL A 26 -9.32 -0.95 -7.53
C VAL A 26 -9.76 -1.46 -8.90
N GLU A 27 -9.44 -0.76 -9.99
CA GLU A 27 -9.71 -1.23 -11.36
C GLU A 27 -9.05 -2.58 -11.67
N VAL A 28 -7.83 -2.79 -11.16
CA VAL A 28 -7.09 -4.04 -11.36
C VAL A 28 -7.74 -5.17 -10.57
N LEU A 29 -8.27 -4.85 -9.39
CA LEU A 29 -9.01 -5.81 -8.58
C LEU A 29 -10.31 -6.22 -9.29
N GLU A 30 -11.05 -5.26 -9.82
CA GLU A 30 -12.29 -5.49 -10.58
C GLU A 30 -12.07 -6.42 -11.78
N LYS A 31 -10.97 -6.24 -12.54
CA LYS A 31 -10.67 -7.07 -13.72
C LYS A 31 -10.26 -8.50 -13.38
N LEU A 32 -9.50 -8.68 -12.30
CA LEU A 32 -8.86 -9.96 -12.03
C LEU A 32 -9.65 -10.83 -11.06
N PHE A 33 -10.44 -10.24 -10.18
CA PHE A 33 -11.12 -10.95 -9.09
C PHE A 33 -12.61 -11.15 -9.40
N ALA A 34 -13.16 -12.23 -8.87
CA ALA A 34 -14.58 -12.54 -8.93
C ALA A 34 -15.28 -12.02 -7.66
N ASP A 35 -16.61 -11.87 -7.74
CA ASP A 35 -17.42 -11.48 -6.58
C ASP A 35 -17.23 -12.43 -5.40
N GLY A 36 -17.05 -11.85 -4.21
CA GLY A 36 -16.86 -12.55 -2.94
C GLY A 36 -15.44 -13.06 -2.69
N SER A 37 -14.48 -12.77 -3.57
CA SER A 37 -13.12 -13.27 -3.41
C SER A 37 -12.29 -12.49 -2.38
N GLU A 38 -11.38 -13.23 -1.73
CA GLU A 38 -10.41 -12.68 -0.79
C GLU A 38 -9.16 -12.20 -1.52
N VAL A 39 -8.82 -10.93 -1.32
CA VAL A 39 -7.64 -10.28 -1.91
C VAL A 39 -6.59 -10.14 -0.82
N ASN A 40 -5.66 -11.10 -0.78
CA ASN A 40 -4.51 -11.08 0.12
C ASN A 40 -3.21 -10.71 -0.64
N PRO A 41 -2.17 -10.23 0.06
CA PRO A 41 -0.89 -9.92 -0.56
C PRO A 41 -0.25 -11.13 -1.27
N GLU A 42 -0.49 -12.34 -0.78
CA GLU A 42 -0.01 -13.59 -1.38
C GLU A 42 -0.74 -13.88 -2.70
N VAL A 43 -2.06 -13.78 -2.71
CA VAL A 43 -2.90 -13.97 -3.91
C VAL A 43 -2.56 -12.93 -4.99
N LEU A 44 -2.24 -11.69 -4.59
CA LEU A 44 -1.78 -10.65 -5.51
C LEU A 44 -0.41 -10.95 -6.13
N LYS A 45 0.47 -11.67 -5.42
CA LYS A 45 1.75 -12.14 -5.97
C LYS A 45 1.55 -13.32 -6.92
N GLU A 46 0.72 -14.30 -6.55
CA GLU A 46 0.41 -15.46 -7.39
C GLU A 46 -0.20 -15.06 -8.72
N ARG A 47 -1.13 -14.10 -8.71
CA ARG A 47 -1.74 -13.53 -9.92
C ARG A 47 -0.83 -12.58 -10.69
N GLY A 48 0.40 -12.34 -10.20
CA GLY A 48 1.39 -11.50 -10.86
C GLY A 48 1.06 -10.01 -10.88
N VAL A 49 0.13 -9.55 -10.05
CA VAL A 49 -0.22 -8.13 -9.90
C VAL A 49 0.91 -7.37 -9.21
N ILE A 50 1.51 -8.01 -8.20
CA ILE A 50 2.64 -7.46 -7.44
C ILE A 50 3.87 -8.32 -7.75
N LYS A 51 4.88 -7.74 -8.41
CA LYS A 51 6.11 -8.45 -8.84
C LYS A 51 7.36 -7.93 -8.16
N GLY A 52 8.04 -8.76 -7.37
CA GLY A 52 9.31 -8.42 -6.71
C GLY A 52 9.21 -8.26 -5.19
N ALA A 53 10.26 -7.67 -4.60
CA ALA A 53 10.38 -7.47 -3.16
C ALA A 53 9.79 -6.12 -2.74
N PHE A 54 8.75 -6.17 -1.91
CA PHE A 54 8.06 -5.01 -1.36
C PHE A 54 7.87 -5.20 0.14
N ASP A 55 7.88 -4.09 0.88
CA ASP A 55 7.68 -4.06 2.32
C ASP A 55 6.19 -3.95 2.69
N GLU A 56 5.40 -3.25 1.88
CA GLU A 56 4.00 -2.94 2.18
C GLU A 56 3.15 -2.93 0.90
N VAL A 57 1.85 -3.16 1.05
CA VAL A 57 0.86 -3.07 -0.04
C VAL A 57 -0.13 -1.96 0.27
N LYS A 58 -0.28 -1.03 -0.67
CA LYS A 58 -1.21 0.09 -0.58
C LYS A 58 -2.25 0.00 -1.70
N ILE A 59 -3.52 0.15 -1.31
CA ILE A 59 -4.63 0.13 -2.25
C ILE A 59 -5.09 1.55 -2.54
N LEU A 60 -5.24 1.83 -3.83
CA LEU A 60 -5.56 3.11 -4.40
C LEU A 60 -6.91 3.06 -5.12
N GLY A 61 -7.64 4.16 -5.06
CA GLY A 61 -9.03 4.24 -5.49
C GLY A 61 -9.21 4.66 -6.96
N ASP A 62 -8.29 4.33 -7.85
CA ASP A 62 -8.46 4.63 -9.28
C ASP A 62 -9.29 3.55 -9.99
N GLY A 63 -10.25 3.98 -10.82
CA GLY A 63 -11.27 3.14 -11.46
C GLY A 63 -12.51 2.83 -10.62
N GLU A 64 -13.40 2.03 -11.17
CA GLU A 64 -14.67 1.62 -10.54
C GLU A 64 -14.56 0.21 -9.96
N LEU A 65 -15.25 -0.02 -8.85
CA LEU A 65 -15.35 -1.32 -8.19
C LEU A 65 -16.83 -1.60 -7.98
N THR A 66 -17.35 -2.61 -8.67
CA THR A 66 -18.73 -3.06 -8.55
C THR A 66 -18.81 -4.36 -7.76
N LYS A 67 -17.70 -5.11 -7.71
CA LYS A 67 -17.62 -6.40 -7.04
C LYS A 67 -17.43 -6.30 -5.54
N LYS A 68 -18.04 -7.25 -4.82
CA LYS A 68 -17.85 -7.42 -3.37
C LYS A 68 -16.54 -8.15 -3.12
N LEU A 69 -15.53 -7.45 -2.62
CA LEU A 69 -14.22 -8.05 -2.31
C LEU A 69 -13.89 -7.90 -0.82
N VAL A 70 -13.29 -8.94 -0.24
CA VAL A 70 -12.66 -8.87 1.08
C VAL A 70 -11.19 -8.60 0.86
N VAL A 71 -10.77 -7.37 1.12
CA VAL A 71 -9.45 -6.89 0.73
C VAL A 71 -8.57 -6.71 1.97
N ALA A 72 -7.52 -7.51 2.08
CA ALA A 72 -6.53 -7.42 3.15
C ALA A 72 -5.25 -6.74 2.65
N ALA A 73 -4.97 -5.54 3.16
CA ALA A 73 -3.77 -4.78 2.79
C ALA A 73 -3.22 -3.94 3.93
N HIS A 74 -1.99 -3.43 3.79
CA HIS A 74 -1.31 -2.67 4.84
C HIS A 74 -1.83 -1.24 4.92
N ARG A 75 -2.17 -0.64 3.76
CA ARG A 75 -2.68 0.73 3.67
C ARG A 75 -3.76 0.84 2.61
N PHE A 76 -4.69 1.77 2.83
CA PHE A 76 -5.74 2.11 1.87
C PHE A 76 -5.80 3.63 1.72
N SER A 77 -6.00 4.12 0.49
CA SER A 77 -6.41 5.51 0.29
C SER A 77 -7.84 5.72 0.78
N ARG A 78 -8.17 6.96 1.14
CA ARG A 78 -9.53 7.32 1.53
C ARG A 78 -10.55 6.95 0.44
N SER A 79 -10.25 7.31 -0.80
CA SER A 79 -11.08 6.98 -1.97
C SER A 79 -11.25 5.46 -2.18
N ALA A 80 -10.22 4.66 -1.91
CA ALA A 80 -10.31 3.21 -2.03
C ALA A 80 -11.24 2.61 -0.97
N LYS A 81 -11.12 3.04 0.30
CA LYS A 81 -12.01 2.56 1.37
C LYS A 81 -13.47 2.86 1.05
N GLU A 82 -13.76 4.11 0.67
CA GLU A 82 -15.12 4.53 0.33
C GLU A 82 -15.70 3.72 -0.85
N LYS A 83 -14.89 3.38 -1.87
CA LYS A 83 -15.33 2.55 -3.00
C LYS A 83 -15.56 1.08 -2.59
N ILE A 84 -14.69 0.50 -1.77
CA ILE A 84 -14.82 -0.87 -1.26
C ILE A 84 -16.07 -1.01 -0.38
N GLU A 85 -16.30 -0.05 0.51
CA GLU A 85 -17.49 -0.02 1.38
C GLU A 85 -18.78 0.18 0.56
N LYS A 86 -18.77 1.05 -0.46
CA LYS A 86 -19.91 1.24 -1.38
C LYS A 86 -20.25 -0.01 -2.19
N ALA A 87 -19.23 -0.79 -2.59
CA ALA A 87 -19.44 -2.08 -3.25
C ALA A 87 -19.95 -3.15 -2.29
N GLY A 88 -19.99 -2.89 -0.97
CA GLY A 88 -20.38 -3.85 0.06
C GLY A 88 -19.27 -4.86 0.38
N GLY A 89 -18.01 -4.51 0.09
CA GLY A 89 -16.82 -5.27 0.46
C GLY A 89 -16.27 -4.88 1.83
N GLN A 90 -15.20 -5.56 2.25
CA GLN A 90 -14.57 -5.34 3.56
C GLN A 90 -13.09 -4.99 3.37
N ALA A 91 -12.64 -3.89 3.98
CA ALA A 91 -11.22 -3.49 4.00
C ALA A 91 -10.56 -3.91 5.32
N VAL A 92 -9.75 -4.97 5.30
CA VAL A 92 -8.99 -5.47 6.44
C VAL A 92 -7.58 -4.86 6.42
N VAL A 93 -7.23 -4.12 7.46
CA VAL A 93 -5.89 -3.52 7.59
C VAL A 93 -4.95 -4.50 8.27
N LEU A 94 -3.93 -4.96 7.53
CA LEU A 94 -2.87 -5.81 8.06
C LEU A 94 -1.84 -4.98 8.84
N PRO A 95 -1.30 -5.50 9.96
CA PRO A 95 -0.26 -4.80 10.71
C PRO A 95 1.02 -4.70 9.88
N GLY A 96 1.40 -3.49 9.48
CA GLY A 96 2.66 -3.19 8.80
C GLY A 96 3.82 -2.89 9.76
N LYS A 97 4.96 -2.41 9.22
CA LYS A 97 6.07 -1.92 10.05
C LYS A 97 5.56 -0.76 10.91
N THR A 98 5.56 -0.96 12.23
CA THR A 98 5.10 0.03 13.21
C THR A 98 5.86 1.35 13.02
N PRO A 99 5.18 2.51 12.95
CA PRO A 99 5.82 3.82 12.90
C PRO A 99 6.85 3.98 14.03
N VAL A 100 7.96 4.66 13.74
CA VAL A 100 9.05 4.89 14.71
C VAL A 100 8.54 5.60 15.98
N GLU A 101 7.51 6.44 15.86
CA GLU A 101 6.84 7.09 17.00
C GLU A 101 6.15 6.09 17.94
N GLU A 102 5.47 5.08 17.41
CA GLU A 102 4.83 4.05 18.23
C GLU A 102 5.87 3.19 18.94
N LYS A 103 6.97 2.84 18.25
CA LYS A 103 8.13 2.17 18.88
C LYS A 103 8.76 3.01 20.00
N LYS A 104 8.85 4.33 19.80
CA LYS A 104 9.35 5.27 20.84
C LYS A 104 8.39 5.37 22.03
N LYS A 105 7.08 5.44 21.80
CA LYS A 105 6.05 5.44 22.86
C LYS A 105 6.07 4.14 23.66
N GLN A 106 6.15 2.98 23.00
CA GLN A 106 6.24 1.68 23.65
C GLN A 106 7.52 1.53 24.48
N LYS A 107 8.67 2.00 23.97
CA LYS A 107 9.92 2.05 24.78
C LYS A 107 9.78 2.95 26.00
N LYS A 108 9.17 4.13 25.86
CA LYS A 108 8.99 5.07 26.97
C LYS A 108 8.05 4.51 28.06
N ALA A 109 6.98 3.81 27.65
CA ALA A 109 6.06 3.13 28.55
C ALA A 109 6.66 1.90 29.24
N ALA A 110 7.65 1.24 28.64
CA ALA A 110 8.34 0.09 29.24
C ALA A 110 9.49 0.48 30.19
N THR A 111 9.94 1.74 30.16
CA THR A 111 11.01 2.29 31.03
C THR A 111 10.47 3.09 32.22
N THR A 112 9.15 3.29 32.31
CA THR A 112 8.46 3.86 33.49
C THR A 112 7.84 2.73 34.29
#